data_AF-A0A968YXX0-F1
#
_entry.id   AF-A0A968YXX0-F1
#
_cell.length_a   1.000
_cell.length_b   1.000
_cell.length_c   1.000
_cell.angle_alpha   90.00
_cell.angle_beta   90.00
_cell.angle_gamma   90.00
#
_symmetry.space_group_name_H-M   'P 1'
#
loop_
_entity.id
_entity.type
_entity.pdbx_description
1 polymer ?
#
loop_
_entity_poly.entity_id
_entity_poly.type
_entity_poly.pdbx_seq_one_letter_code
_entity_poly.pdbx_strand_id
1 'polypeptide(L)'
;SDVVMADQLCGQFFARLLGLPDIVDPEYIQPALESIYDACFVRFNKYAASHTAPQNQKFIGTQTGNFSATGLGVSIGAANGLLPNGFPEDPEGTHQLEVWTGINFGLAAFFAQMDMSDRALEITEAVVHQVYEHGLQFRTPEAITAVGTFRACHYLRPMAIWGIYGILSGRF
;
A
#
# COMPACT_ATOMS: atom_id res chain seq x y z
N SER A 1 -2.20 -7.40 18.96
CA SER A 1 -2.05 -8.14 17.69
C SER A 1 -0.64 -7.93 17.23
N ASP A 2 -0.02 -8.96 16.63
CA ASP A 2 1.35 -8.91 16.13
C ASP A 2 1.41 -8.46 14.65
N VAL A 3 0.27 -7.99 14.12
CA VAL A 3 0.15 -7.49 12.75
C VAL A 3 0.87 -6.14 12.61
N VAL A 4 1.72 -6.06 11.59
CA VAL A 4 2.30 -4.83 11.07
C VAL A 4 1.30 -4.20 10.12
N MET A 5 0.84 -2.99 10.42
CA MET A 5 -0.14 -2.27 9.60
C MET A 5 0.56 -1.23 8.72
N ALA A 6 0.18 -1.14 7.44
CA ALA A 6 0.76 -0.18 6.50
C ALA A 6 0.59 1.28 6.92
N ASP A 7 -0.45 1.59 7.71
CA ASP A 7 -0.80 2.94 8.16
C ASP A 7 -0.56 3.18 9.67
N GLN A 8 0.15 2.28 10.37
CA GLN A 8 0.34 2.39 11.83
C GLN A 8 1.05 3.68 12.28
N LEU A 9 1.80 4.33 11.39
CA LEU A 9 2.48 5.61 11.65
C LEU A 9 1.82 6.80 10.95
N CYS A 10 0.54 6.73 10.57
CA CYS A 10 -0.14 7.83 9.88
C CYS A 10 -0.10 9.16 10.66
N GLY A 11 -0.22 9.12 11.99
CA GLY A 11 -0.09 10.31 12.83
C GLY A 11 1.30 10.94 12.76
N GLN A 12 2.35 10.11 12.78
CA GLN A 12 3.74 10.55 12.66
C GLN A 12 4.04 11.14 11.27
N PHE A 13 3.48 10.56 10.21
CA PHE A 13 3.54 11.12 8.85
C PHE A 13 2.97 12.55 8.82
N PHE A 14 1.75 12.75 9.33
CA PHE A 14 1.12 14.08 9.34
C PHE A 14 1.84 15.07 10.25
N ALA A 15 2.36 14.63 11.40
CA ALA A 15 3.14 15.51 12.28
C ALA A 15 4.32 16.14 11.53
N ARG A 16 5.10 15.33 10.81
CA ARG A 16 6.23 15.82 10.02
C ARG A 16 5.80 16.67 8.83
N LEU A 17 4.75 16.25 8.12
CA LEU A 17 4.20 17.02 6.99
C LEU A 17 3.76 18.44 7.41
N LEU A 18 3.29 18.61 8.66
CA LEU A 18 2.81 19.87 9.20
C LEU A 18 3.87 20.67 9.97
N GLY A 19 5.12 20.20 10.03
CA GLY A 19 6.18 20.83 10.83
C GLY A 19 5.94 20.77 12.34
N LEU A 20 5.18 19.79 12.81
CA LEU A 20 4.93 19.53 14.23
C LEU A 20 6.05 18.64 14.81
N PRO A 21 6.24 18.64 16.15
CA PRO A 21 7.15 17.70 16.80
C PRO A 21 6.78 16.25 16.51
N ASP A 22 7.79 15.37 16.52
CA ASP A 22 7.56 13.93 16.38
C ASP A 22 6.67 13.42 17.52
N ILE A 23 5.71 12.56 17.18
CA ILE A 23 4.76 11.94 18.11
C ILE A 23 5.35 10.65 18.69
N VAL A 24 6.13 9.95 17.88
CA VAL A 24 6.85 8.71 18.25
C VAL A 24 8.32 9.06 18.47
N ASP A 25 8.98 8.39 19.41
CA ASP A 25 10.41 8.59 19.62
C ASP A 25 11.18 8.37 18.31
N PRO A 26 12.06 9.31 17.90
CA PRO A 26 12.68 9.29 16.58
C PRO A 26 13.42 7.99 16.24
N GLU A 27 13.98 7.32 17.25
CA GLU A 27 14.69 6.05 17.10
C GLU A 27 13.80 4.89 16.62
N TYR A 28 12.47 4.99 16.78
CA TYR A 28 11.54 3.94 16.36
C TYR A 28 10.88 4.19 15.00
N ILE A 29 10.96 5.41 14.46
CA ILE A 29 10.27 5.77 13.21
C ILE A 29 10.83 4.97 12.03
N GLN A 30 12.15 5.02 11.82
CA GLN A 30 12.79 4.33 10.71
C GLN A 30 12.66 2.79 10.84
N PRO A 31 12.94 2.14 11.99
CA PRO A 31 12.73 0.70 12.14
C PRO A 31 11.27 0.24 11.92
N ALA A 32 10.29 1.05 12.32
CA ALA A 32 8.89 0.75 12.05
C ALA A 32 8.57 0.86 10.55
N LEU A 33 9.05 1.88 9.85
CA LEU A 33 8.92 1.99 8.40
C LEU A 33 9.59 0.82 7.66
N GLU A 34 10.79 0.41 8.10
CA GLU A 34 11.47 -0.78 7.60
C GLU A 34 10.63 -2.05 7.76
N SER A 35 10.00 -2.21 8.93
CA SER A 35 9.13 -3.35 9.22
C SER A 35 7.88 -3.35 8.34
N ILE A 36 7.28 -2.17 8.12
CA ILE A 36 6.14 -2.01 7.19
C ILE A 36 6.56 -2.38 5.77
N TYR A 37 7.72 -1.89 5.32
CA TYR A 37 8.24 -2.20 3.99
C TYR A 37 8.46 -3.71 3.80
N ASP A 38 9.14 -4.37 4.73
CA ASP A 38 9.45 -5.79 4.62
C ASP A 38 8.17 -6.65 4.68
N ALA A 39 7.32 -6.44 5.69
CA ALA A 39 6.12 -7.26 5.87
C ALA A 39 5.05 -6.97 4.80
N CYS A 40 4.64 -5.69 4.68
CA CYS A 40 3.47 -5.31 3.90
C CYS A 40 3.75 -5.19 2.40
N PHE A 41 4.99 -4.90 1.99
CA PHE A 41 5.36 -4.80 0.57
C PHE A 41 6.20 -6.00 0.12
N VAL A 42 7.40 -6.20 0.65
CA VAL A 42 8.33 -7.22 0.10
C VAL A 42 7.80 -8.64 0.26
N ARG A 43 7.43 -9.04 1.48
CA ARG A 43 6.95 -10.41 1.75
C ARG A 43 5.54 -10.62 1.26
N PHE A 44 4.68 -9.61 1.37
CA PHE A 44 3.36 -9.64 0.76
C PHE A 44 3.41 -9.94 -0.74
N ASN A 45 4.26 -9.26 -1.51
CA ASN A 45 4.30 -9.48 -2.95
C ASN A 45 4.86 -10.87 -3.30
N LYS A 46 5.75 -11.45 -2.47
CA LYS A 46 6.15 -12.87 -2.57
C LYS A 46 4.99 -13.83 -2.25
N TYR A 47 4.20 -13.51 -1.23
CA TYR A 47 2.98 -14.26 -0.88
C TYR A 47 1.95 -14.20 -2.02
N ALA A 48 1.65 -13.01 -2.53
CA ALA A 48 0.72 -12.75 -3.63
C ALA A 48 1.13 -13.47 -4.94
N ALA A 49 2.43 -13.54 -5.22
CA ALA A 49 2.95 -14.27 -6.38
C ALA A 49 2.76 -15.80 -6.28
N SER A 50 2.56 -16.35 -5.09
CA SER A 50 2.44 -17.80 -4.85
C SER A 50 1.02 -18.27 -4.52
N HIS A 51 0.08 -17.36 -4.24
CA HIS A 51 -1.28 -17.67 -3.82
C HIS A 51 -2.31 -17.14 -4.82
N THR A 52 -2.88 -18.07 -5.61
CA THR A 52 -3.79 -17.78 -6.74
C THR A 52 -5.27 -17.86 -6.39
N ALA A 53 -5.62 -18.27 -5.17
CA ALA A 53 -7.01 -18.44 -4.77
C ALA A 53 -7.68 -17.07 -4.58
N PRO A 54 -8.83 -16.80 -5.23
CA PRO A 54 -9.64 -15.65 -4.91
C PRO A 54 -10.05 -15.79 -3.45
N GLN A 55 -9.64 -14.83 -2.61
CA GLN A 55 -10.21 -14.74 -1.28
C GLN A 55 -11.71 -14.55 -1.43
N ASN A 56 -12.49 -15.17 -0.54
CA ASN A 56 -13.92 -14.98 -0.48
C ASN A 56 -14.21 -13.48 -0.37
N GLN A 57 -14.57 -12.84 -1.49
CA GLN A 57 -14.85 -11.42 -1.54
C GLN A 57 -16.12 -11.13 -0.75
N LYS A 58 -15.92 -10.71 0.49
CA LYS A 58 -17.01 -10.39 1.41
C LYS A 58 -17.66 -9.03 1.12
N PHE A 59 -17.16 -8.26 0.13
CA PHE A 59 -17.66 -6.91 -0.18
C PHE A 59 -18.61 -6.85 -1.36
N ILE A 60 -19.78 -6.26 -1.11
CA ILE A 60 -20.72 -5.82 -2.13
C ILE A 60 -20.05 -4.75 -3.01
N GLY A 61 -20.09 -4.93 -4.33
CA GLY A 61 -19.52 -3.98 -5.30
C GLY A 61 -18.08 -4.29 -5.72
N THR A 62 -17.52 -5.43 -5.33
CA THR A 62 -16.24 -5.90 -5.84
C THR A 62 -16.36 -6.29 -7.32
N GLN A 63 -15.35 -5.94 -8.10
CA GLN A 63 -15.27 -6.19 -9.53
C GLN A 63 -14.01 -6.99 -9.85
N THR A 64 -14.09 -7.85 -10.86
CA THR A 64 -12.95 -8.60 -11.40
C THR A 64 -12.24 -7.74 -12.44
N GLY A 65 -10.92 -7.57 -12.28
CA GLY A 65 -10.06 -6.96 -13.28
C GLY A 65 -9.49 -7.98 -14.26
N ASN A 66 -8.71 -7.48 -15.21
CA ASN A 66 -8.09 -8.30 -16.25
C ASN A 66 -6.67 -8.75 -15.88
N PHE A 67 -6.33 -8.77 -14.59
CA PHE A 67 -4.97 -9.07 -14.14
C PHE A 67 -4.94 -9.95 -12.89
N SER A 68 -3.79 -10.50 -12.57
CA SER A 68 -3.47 -11.09 -11.27
C SER A 68 -1.98 -10.94 -11.00
N ALA A 69 -1.61 -10.75 -9.74
CA ALA A 69 -0.21 -10.64 -9.30
C ALA A 69 0.61 -11.86 -9.75
N THR A 70 0.03 -13.05 -9.60
CA THR A 70 0.67 -14.31 -10.01
C THR A 70 0.90 -14.39 -11.52
N GLY A 71 0.02 -13.81 -12.33
CA GLY A 71 0.14 -13.79 -13.79
C GLY A 71 1.14 -12.76 -14.32
N LEU A 72 1.38 -11.68 -13.57
CA LEU A 72 2.24 -10.58 -13.98
C LEU A 72 3.69 -10.70 -13.47
N GLY A 73 3.90 -11.35 -12.33
CA GLY A 73 5.22 -11.44 -11.70
C GLY A 73 5.76 -10.08 -11.20
N VAL A 74 4.87 -9.09 -11.03
CA VAL A 74 5.20 -7.74 -10.54
C VAL A 74 4.57 -7.50 -9.18
N SER A 75 5.17 -6.58 -8.41
CA SER A 75 4.58 -6.09 -7.17
C SER A 75 3.28 -5.31 -7.44
N ILE A 76 2.30 -5.47 -6.56
CA ILE A 76 0.98 -4.82 -6.68
C ILE A 76 0.77 -3.67 -5.69
N GLY A 77 1.69 -3.50 -4.73
CA GLY A 77 1.63 -2.52 -3.65
C GLY A 77 1.81 -3.17 -2.28
N ALA A 78 1.64 -2.39 -1.23
CA ALA A 78 1.65 -2.81 0.16
C ALA A 78 0.23 -3.19 0.62
N ALA A 79 0.10 -4.35 1.24
CA ALA A 79 -1.13 -4.81 1.88
C ALA A 79 -1.43 -4.01 3.16
N ASN A 80 -2.69 -3.95 3.59
CA ASN A 80 -3.07 -3.18 4.77
C ASN A 80 -2.43 -3.67 6.07
N GLY A 81 -2.33 -4.99 6.26
CA GLY A 81 -1.77 -5.51 7.50
C GLY A 81 -1.42 -6.99 7.42
N LEU A 82 -0.19 -7.32 7.80
CA LEU A 82 0.34 -8.69 7.79
C LEU A 82 1.15 -8.97 9.04
N LEU A 83 1.29 -10.25 9.36
CA LEU A 83 2.29 -10.70 10.33
C LEU A 83 3.70 -10.37 9.80
N PRO A 84 4.73 -10.27 10.66
CA PRO A 84 6.10 -9.94 10.24
C PRO A 84 6.69 -10.92 9.22
N ASN A 85 6.15 -12.14 9.13
CA ASN A 85 6.54 -13.13 8.14
C ASN A 85 5.87 -12.92 6.76
N GLY A 86 4.99 -11.93 6.61
CA GLY A 86 4.26 -11.60 5.38
C GLY A 86 2.97 -12.40 5.15
N PHE A 87 2.54 -13.19 6.13
CA PHE A 87 1.28 -13.93 6.05
C PHE A 87 0.14 -13.13 6.71
N PRO A 88 -1.11 -13.25 6.22
CA PRO A 88 -2.26 -12.70 6.90
C PRO A 88 -2.50 -13.43 8.23
N GLU A 89 -3.05 -12.71 9.21
CA GLU A 89 -3.53 -13.31 10.47
C GLU A 89 -4.79 -14.16 10.22
N ASP A 90 -5.64 -13.71 9.28
CA ASP A 90 -6.79 -14.46 8.75
C ASP A 90 -6.65 -14.62 7.22
N PRO A 91 -6.27 -15.80 6.71
CA PRO A 91 -6.19 -16.05 5.26
C PRO A 91 -7.52 -15.86 4.52
N GLU A 92 -8.66 -16.02 5.21
CA GLU A 92 -10.01 -15.77 4.67
C GLU A 92 -10.46 -14.31 4.88
N GLY A 93 -9.62 -13.49 5.50
CA GLY A 93 -9.83 -12.07 5.75
C GLY A 93 -9.42 -11.25 4.52
N THR A 94 -10.37 -10.53 3.94
CA THR A 94 -10.13 -9.73 2.73
C THR A 94 -9.48 -8.38 3.01
N HIS A 95 -9.78 -7.74 4.14
CA HIS A 95 -9.20 -6.42 4.46
C HIS A 95 -7.68 -6.43 4.60
N GLN A 96 -7.10 -7.49 5.20
CA GLN A 96 -5.67 -7.58 5.47
C GLN A 96 -4.84 -7.62 4.17
N LEU A 97 -5.37 -8.28 3.14
CA LEU A 97 -4.70 -8.55 1.87
C LEU A 97 -5.08 -7.58 0.73
N GLU A 98 -5.89 -6.56 1.05
CA GLU A 98 -6.15 -5.46 0.15
C GLU A 98 -4.97 -4.47 0.12
N VAL A 99 -4.63 -4.01 -1.08
CA VAL A 99 -3.79 -2.84 -1.33
C VAL A 99 -4.71 -1.63 -1.42
N TRP A 100 -4.77 -0.81 -0.37
CA TRP A 100 -5.50 0.45 -0.44
C TRP A 100 -4.64 1.50 -1.14
N THR A 101 -5.09 1.96 -2.30
CA THR A 101 -4.30 2.79 -3.23
C THR A 101 -3.86 4.10 -2.58
N GLY A 102 -4.77 4.79 -1.88
CA GLY A 102 -4.43 6.03 -1.17
C GLY A 102 -3.53 5.84 0.04
N ILE A 103 -3.66 4.72 0.77
CA ILE A 103 -2.74 4.40 1.88
C ILE A 103 -1.34 4.15 1.34
N ASN A 104 -1.22 3.43 0.23
CA ASN A 104 0.06 3.19 -0.43
C ASN A 104 0.76 4.48 -0.85
N PHE A 105 0.04 5.41 -1.45
CA PHE A 105 0.62 6.71 -1.82
C PHE A 105 0.96 7.57 -0.60
N GLY A 106 0.16 7.53 0.47
CA GLY A 106 0.50 8.18 1.74
C GLY A 106 1.74 7.57 2.40
N LEU A 107 1.86 6.24 2.39
CA LEU A 107 3.02 5.52 2.90
C LEU A 107 4.27 5.84 2.07
N ALA A 108 4.17 5.84 0.75
CA ALA A 108 5.25 6.24 -0.14
C ALA A 108 5.68 7.70 0.09
N ALA A 109 4.72 8.62 0.28
CA ALA A 109 5.02 9.98 0.69
C ALA A 109 5.80 10.01 2.00
N PHE A 110 5.42 9.20 2.99
CA PHE A 110 6.14 9.15 4.25
C PHE A 110 7.57 8.60 4.10
N PHE A 111 7.79 7.55 3.29
CA PHE A 111 9.14 7.11 2.94
C PHE A 111 9.97 8.23 2.29
N ALA A 112 9.37 9.01 1.39
CA ALA A 112 10.05 10.15 0.77
C ALA A 112 10.43 11.23 1.81
N GLN A 113 9.58 11.52 2.81
CA GLN A 113 9.91 12.46 3.90
C GLN A 113 11.06 11.99 4.80
N MET A 114 11.35 10.69 4.78
CA MET A 114 12.40 10.07 5.57
C MET A 114 13.66 9.81 4.73
N ASP A 115 13.80 10.49 3.59
CA ASP A 115 14.90 10.35 2.63
C ASP A 115 15.05 8.94 2.02
N MET A 116 13.99 8.12 2.08
CA MET A 116 13.95 6.75 1.55
C MET A 116 13.26 6.71 0.18
N SER A 117 13.74 7.54 -0.75
CA SER A 117 13.10 7.79 -2.05
C SER A 117 12.97 6.54 -2.92
N ASP A 118 13.94 5.63 -2.90
CA ASP A 118 13.88 4.39 -3.69
C ASP A 118 12.65 3.55 -3.33
N ARG A 119 12.40 3.36 -2.02
CA ARG A 119 11.25 2.61 -1.51
C ARG A 119 9.93 3.33 -1.78
N ALA A 120 9.93 4.66 -1.67
CA ALA A 120 8.78 5.47 -2.01
C ALA A 120 8.38 5.24 -3.48
N LEU A 121 9.35 5.26 -4.39
CA LEU A 121 9.11 5.04 -5.81
C LEU A 121 8.72 3.59 -6.13
N GLU A 122 9.34 2.59 -5.50
CA GLU A 122 8.96 1.18 -5.68
C GLU A 122 7.49 0.92 -5.30
N ILE A 123 7.03 1.43 -4.15
CA ILE A 123 5.62 1.32 -3.74
C ILE A 123 4.71 2.06 -4.73
N THR A 124 5.10 3.25 -5.14
CA THR A 124 4.32 4.10 -6.05
C THR A 124 4.15 3.44 -7.42
N GLU A 125 5.25 2.97 -8.00
CA GLU A 125 5.27 2.30 -9.31
C GLU A 125 4.41 1.05 -9.32
N ALA A 126 4.49 0.23 -8.27
CA ALA A 126 3.66 -0.98 -8.14
C ALA A 126 2.17 -0.67 -8.28
N VAL A 127 1.68 0.36 -7.57
CA VAL A 127 0.26 0.77 -7.64
C VAL A 127 -0.06 1.45 -8.97
N VAL A 128 0.83 2.29 -9.50
CA VAL A 128 0.63 2.98 -10.79
C VAL A 128 0.51 1.97 -11.93
N HIS A 129 1.34 0.92 -11.98
CA HIS A 129 1.24 -0.14 -12.98
C HIS A 129 -0.12 -0.84 -12.90
N GLN A 130 -0.61 -1.18 -11.71
CA GLN A 130 -1.94 -1.78 -11.58
C GLN A 130 -3.05 -0.89 -12.17
N VAL A 131 -2.91 0.43 -12.01
CA VAL A 131 -3.91 1.38 -12.50
C VAL A 131 -3.84 1.57 -14.01
N TYR A 132 -2.64 1.82 -14.52
CA TYR A 132 -2.41 2.30 -15.88
C TYR A 132 -2.16 1.20 -16.91
N GLU A 133 -1.89 -0.03 -16.48
CA GLU A 133 -1.70 -1.15 -17.40
C GLU A 133 -2.90 -2.11 -17.41
N HIS A 134 -3.84 -1.98 -16.46
CA HIS A 134 -4.92 -2.97 -16.28
C HIS A 134 -6.33 -2.38 -16.25
N GLY A 135 -6.55 -1.24 -16.92
CA GLY A 135 -7.90 -0.76 -17.22
C GLY A 135 -8.60 -0.02 -16.08
N LEU A 136 -7.83 0.54 -15.14
CA LEU A 136 -8.37 1.35 -14.03
C LEU A 136 -8.10 2.85 -14.19
N GLN A 137 -7.59 3.27 -15.35
CA GLN A 137 -7.39 4.67 -15.70
C GLN A 137 -8.70 5.44 -15.59
N PHE A 138 -8.64 6.66 -15.03
CA PHE A 138 -9.80 7.53 -14.77
C PHE A 138 -10.84 6.97 -13.80
N ARG A 139 -10.58 5.81 -13.17
CA ARG A 139 -11.49 5.16 -12.24
C ARG A 139 -10.76 4.46 -11.10
N THR A 140 -9.60 4.98 -10.71
CA THR A 140 -8.73 4.41 -9.67
C THR A 140 -9.55 3.98 -8.44
N PRO A 141 -9.46 2.69 -8.05
CA PRO A 141 -10.28 2.15 -6.97
C PRO A 141 -9.70 2.49 -5.60
N GLU A 142 -10.52 2.29 -4.57
CA GLU A 142 -10.05 2.30 -3.19
C GLU A 142 -9.05 1.17 -2.93
N ALA A 143 -9.39 -0.05 -3.36
CA ALA A 143 -8.61 -1.24 -3.06
C ALA A 143 -8.44 -2.14 -4.28
N ILE A 144 -7.29 -2.82 -4.32
CA ILE A 144 -6.89 -3.85 -5.27
C ILE A 144 -6.43 -5.08 -4.49
N THR A 145 -6.60 -6.29 -5.03
CA THR A 145 -6.07 -7.54 -4.43
C THR A 145 -5.14 -8.27 -5.38
N ALA A 146 -4.43 -9.28 -4.86
CA ALA A 146 -3.51 -10.13 -5.63
C ALA A 146 -4.16 -10.90 -6.78
N VAL A 147 -5.46 -11.20 -6.69
CA VAL A 147 -6.19 -11.85 -7.80
C VAL A 147 -6.77 -10.84 -8.80
N GLY A 148 -6.28 -9.59 -8.75
CA GLY A 148 -6.64 -8.46 -9.62
C GLY A 148 -8.09 -8.05 -9.53
N THR A 149 -8.68 -8.24 -8.36
CA THR A 149 -10.02 -7.72 -8.08
C THR A 149 -9.92 -6.39 -7.38
N PHE A 150 -10.94 -5.56 -7.54
CA PHE A 150 -10.93 -4.19 -7.04
C PHE A 150 -12.31 -3.75 -6.57
N ARG A 151 -12.38 -2.74 -5.69
CA ARG A 151 -13.64 -2.17 -5.21
C ARG A 151 -13.61 -0.65 -5.11
N ALA A 152 -14.80 -0.06 -5.19
CA ALA A 152 -15.05 1.38 -5.08
C ALA A 152 -14.18 2.23 -6.03
N CYS A 153 -14.44 2.12 -7.34
CA CYS A 153 -13.85 2.98 -8.37
C CYS A 153 -14.18 4.47 -8.17
N HIS A 154 -13.40 5.33 -8.82
CA HIS A 154 -13.52 6.79 -8.75
C HIS A 154 -13.33 7.31 -7.32
N TYR A 155 -12.39 6.73 -6.59
CA TYR A 155 -12.21 7.00 -5.17
C TYR A 155 -11.33 8.23 -4.93
N LEU A 156 -11.58 8.92 -3.82
CA LEU A 156 -10.87 10.15 -3.46
C LEU A 156 -9.44 9.89 -2.95
N ARG A 157 -9.26 8.85 -2.13
CA ARG A 157 -7.99 8.57 -1.44
C ARG A 157 -6.76 8.46 -2.36
N PRO A 158 -6.82 7.90 -3.59
CA PRO A 158 -5.69 7.89 -4.52
C PRO A 158 -5.06 9.26 -4.83
N MET A 159 -5.76 10.38 -4.59
CA MET A 159 -5.16 11.71 -4.73
C MET A 159 -3.97 11.96 -3.79
N ALA A 160 -3.76 11.11 -2.77
CA ALA A 160 -2.58 11.13 -1.91
C ALA A 160 -1.25 11.03 -2.69
N ILE A 161 -1.26 10.57 -3.96
CA ILE A 161 -0.07 10.55 -4.83
C ILE A 161 0.59 11.93 -4.98
N TRP A 162 -0.18 13.02 -4.87
CA TRP A 162 0.35 14.39 -4.92
C TRP A 162 1.23 14.74 -3.71
N GLY A 163 1.08 14.03 -2.58
CA GLY A 163 1.97 14.17 -1.44
C GLY A 163 3.41 13.80 -1.81
N ILE A 164 3.60 12.72 -2.58
CA ILE A 164 4.91 12.29 -3.06
C ILE A 164 5.54 13.39 -3.93
N TYR A 165 4.78 13.93 -4.89
CA TYR A 165 5.25 15.01 -5.75
C TYR A 165 5.69 16.23 -4.93
N GLY A 166 4.88 16.70 -4.01
CA GLY A 166 5.22 17.90 -3.25
C GLY A 166 6.46 17.69 -2.37
N ILE A 167 6.65 16.50 -1.79
CA ILE A 167 7.83 16.20 -0.97
C ILE A 167 9.08 16.16 -1.84
N LEU A 168 9.06 15.36 -2.93
CA LEU A 168 10.23 15.18 -3.80
C LEU A 168 10.60 16.44 -4.58
N SER A 169 9.66 17.36 -4.79
CA SER A 169 9.90 18.64 -5.45
C SER A 169 10.25 19.79 -4.50
N GLY A 170 10.31 19.55 -3.18
CA GLY A 170 10.56 20.59 -2.18
C GLY A 170 9.47 21.65 -2.11
N ARG A 171 8.22 21.28 -2.38
CA ARG A 171 7.03 22.16 -2.40
C ARG A 171 6.16 22.05 -1.15
N PHE A 172 6.71 21.47 -0.08
CA PHE A 172 6.15 21.47 1.27
C PHE A 172 7.11 22.13 2.24
#